data_AF-A0A839K5T3-F1
#
_entry.id   AF-A0A839K5T3-F1
#
_cell.length_a   1.000
_cell.length_b   1.000
_cell.length_c   1.000
_cell.angle_alpha   90.00
_cell.angle_beta   90.00
_cell.angle_gamma   90.00
#
_symmetry.space_group_name_H-M   'P 1'
#
loop_
_entity.id
_entity.type
_entity.pdbx_description
1 polymer ?
#
loop_
_entity_poly.entity_id
_entity_poly.type
_entity_poly.pdbx_seq_one_letter_code
_entity_poly.pdbx_strand_id
1 'polypeptide(L)'
;MPKGTIRRTVKLLLATCIVSLLLTGCSKALAVYNEKRNSDFKKVKSVNGLIFEVPEEYLEEATSVKDLASIEDVKKDKSYYMDTLSDVYMLFNFEEYIIFASSNVEDIDLEEVEDLDDLQDMLDDSDSDDFKIGKKYVRSTNKDGVIKMIVDASADLEFIEGVDNEFHGKIVLIQDDDIASMLFVGVTEDEAGKKANKMIDYVAKSVVADEYDPSLEDKFDTGAEDDIEVSETPAEEEQPEPTTAPSVAPETDQTSTGSGTLSNDLYSFQIEIEGEVYQLPMKYSDFVSRGWISEEDDTQTLAPNEYMMGCTFTKGDMEISAEIINMGVNVEPYSNCLIGGLCVEEYYDAPTISASLPGGITYGVSSKEDIIAAYGDPTDLYESEYSISLTYEYASYQEIEIGINPETKVVDSIDVRNFVLPEGALQNVEINTEVPDIVKQYKAPSSLGDDFTKFIVEFDGALYQLPAPYSEFEKNGWKIVESESDANVVAKDSGWITLIKNNQSFRAMVYNYADYATTVENCFVTEVEADVNYMNVPLTVQKGITIGMSKKDLEKALSGTTFETYDGSSYISYSIAGPDSILDCVEILINKETNKVYKIEVSNRPASDKLFK
;
A
#
# COMPACT_ATOMS: atom_id res chain seq x y z
N MET A 1 -1.29 -1.76 65.15
CA MET A 1 -0.02 -2.41 64.78
C MET A 1 -0.21 -3.92 64.83
N PRO A 2 0.50 -4.73 64.02
CA PRO A 2 1.26 -4.43 62.78
C PRO A 2 0.29 -4.40 61.56
N LYS A 3 0.49 -3.63 60.50
CA LYS A 3 1.50 -3.69 59.40
C LYS A 3 1.36 -4.91 58.47
N GLY A 4 0.97 -4.64 57.23
CA GLY A 4 1.01 -5.51 56.06
C GLY A 4 0.67 -4.67 54.82
N THR A 5 1.61 -4.53 53.88
CA THR A 5 1.53 -3.68 52.67
C THR A 5 1.23 -4.54 51.44
N ILE A 6 0.69 -3.98 50.33
CA ILE A 6 1.09 -4.17 48.90
C ILE A 6 -0.06 -3.89 47.88
N ARG A 7 0.20 -2.98 46.92
CA ARG A 7 -0.32 -2.80 45.51
C ARG A 7 -1.87 -2.62 45.27
N ARG A 8 -2.30 -1.66 44.41
CA ARG A 8 -2.45 -1.63 42.90
C ARG A 8 -3.65 -2.53 42.46
N THR A 9 -4.54 -2.25 41.49
CA THR A 9 -4.68 -1.30 40.33
C THR A 9 -6.23 -1.17 40.00
N VAL A 10 -6.84 -0.09 39.46
CA VAL A 10 -7.23 0.20 38.01
C VAL A 10 -8.44 -0.63 37.45
N LYS A 11 -9.51 -0.05 36.81
CA LYS A 11 -9.82 0.32 35.37
C LYS A 11 -10.04 -0.93 34.45
N LEU A 12 -10.80 -0.98 33.34
CA LEU A 12 -11.76 -0.07 32.64
C LEU A 12 -13.19 -0.72 32.72
N LEU A 13 -14.21 -0.88 31.82
CA LEU A 13 -14.61 -0.61 30.40
C LEU A 13 -13.80 -1.30 29.28
N LEU A 14 -14.19 -1.41 27.99
CA LEU A 14 -15.26 -0.81 27.13
C LEU A 14 -15.95 -1.88 26.19
N ALA A 15 -16.51 -1.48 25.02
CA ALA A 15 -16.97 -2.29 23.86
C ALA A 15 -17.28 -1.39 22.61
N THR A 16 -17.30 -1.95 21.38
CA THR A 16 -16.97 -1.28 20.08
C THR A 16 -18.10 -1.00 19.03
N CYS A 17 -17.82 -0.28 17.91
CA CYS A 17 -18.76 0.26 16.88
C CYS A 17 -18.21 0.39 15.40
N ILE A 18 -18.97 0.18 14.27
CA ILE A 18 -18.59 0.35 12.79
C ILE A 18 -19.85 0.51 11.82
N VAL A 19 -19.77 1.12 10.58
CA VAL A 19 -20.43 0.71 9.24
C VAL A 19 -20.47 1.71 7.99
N SER A 20 -19.90 1.32 6.80
CA SER A 20 -20.16 1.48 5.30
C SER A 20 -20.68 2.72 4.48
N LEU A 21 -20.23 2.91 3.19
CA LEU A 21 -21.00 3.47 2.00
C LEU A 21 -20.42 3.27 0.54
N LEU A 22 -20.98 3.90 -0.53
CA LEU A 22 -20.78 3.63 -1.99
C LEU A 22 -21.04 4.80 -3.01
N LEU A 23 -20.10 5.05 -3.95
CA LEU A 23 -20.20 5.58 -5.36
C LEU A 23 -21.11 6.80 -5.77
N THR A 24 -20.54 7.87 -6.39
CA THR A 24 -20.58 8.15 -7.87
C THR A 24 -20.02 9.53 -8.37
N GLY A 25 -18.78 9.54 -8.87
CA GLY A 25 -18.49 9.90 -10.28
C GLY A 25 -18.12 11.33 -10.72
N CYS A 26 -16.82 11.69 -10.65
CA CYS A 26 -16.21 12.78 -11.44
C CYS A 26 -15.04 12.31 -12.38
N SER A 27 -15.21 11.16 -13.04
CA SER A 27 -14.13 10.51 -13.81
C SER A 27 -13.73 11.21 -15.12
N LYS A 28 -12.68 12.05 -15.08
CA LYS A 28 -11.79 12.31 -16.23
C LYS A 28 -10.39 12.91 -16.00
N ALA A 29 -10.06 13.39 -14.81
CA ALA A 29 -8.71 13.91 -14.52
C ALA A 29 -7.72 12.82 -14.04
N LEU A 30 -8.17 11.88 -13.20
CA LEU A 30 -7.32 10.86 -12.55
C LEU A 30 -6.72 9.77 -13.47
N ALA A 31 -7.08 9.77 -14.76
CA ALA A 31 -6.75 8.69 -15.71
C ALA A 31 -5.31 8.74 -16.27
N VAL A 32 -4.36 9.34 -15.54
CA VAL A 32 -2.96 9.54 -15.95
C VAL A 32 -1.95 9.17 -14.83
N TYR A 33 -2.41 8.68 -13.67
CA TYR A 33 -1.54 8.46 -12.50
C TYR A 33 -1.79 7.15 -11.70
N ASN A 34 -2.45 6.15 -12.30
CA ASN A 34 -2.65 4.82 -11.70
C ASN A 34 -2.45 3.68 -12.72
N GLU A 35 -1.26 3.60 -13.33
CA GLU A 35 -0.76 2.37 -13.96
C GLU A 35 0.66 2.09 -13.46
N LYS A 36 0.90 0.85 -12.99
CA LYS A 36 2.13 0.31 -12.36
C LYS A 36 2.44 0.81 -10.94
N ARG A 37 2.40 -0.12 -9.97
CA ARG A 37 3.28 -0.20 -8.78
C ARG A 37 3.27 -1.62 -8.22
N ASN A 38 4.24 -1.94 -7.37
CA ASN A 38 4.73 -3.31 -7.18
C ASN A 38 3.80 -4.22 -6.36
N SER A 39 4.05 -5.53 -6.50
CA SER A 39 3.57 -6.61 -5.62
C SER A 39 3.80 -6.32 -4.13
N ASP A 40 4.95 -5.75 -3.81
CA ASP A 40 5.53 -5.69 -2.45
C ASP A 40 5.03 -4.52 -1.60
N PHE A 41 4.02 -3.77 -2.06
CA PHE A 41 3.42 -2.65 -1.35
C PHE A 41 1.90 -2.78 -1.42
N LYS A 42 1.20 -2.73 -0.28
CA LYS A 42 -0.27 -2.67 -0.29
C LYS A 42 -0.73 -1.23 -0.17
N LYS A 43 -1.63 -0.87 -1.07
CA LYS A 43 -2.38 0.39 -1.03
C LYS A 43 -3.46 0.27 0.04
N VAL A 44 -3.19 0.82 1.22
CA VAL A 44 -4.18 0.99 2.28
C VAL A 44 -5.20 2.01 1.79
N LYS A 45 -6.47 1.59 1.77
CA LYS A 45 -7.62 2.44 1.46
C LYS A 45 -8.51 2.54 2.69
N SER A 46 -9.28 3.61 2.77
CA SER A 46 -10.37 3.75 3.74
C SER A 46 -9.90 3.69 5.20
N VAL A 47 -8.83 4.44 5.52
CA VAL A 47 -8.80 5.09 6.84
C VAL A 47 -9.44 6.46 6.64
N ASN A 48 -10.75 6.53 6.89
CA ASN A 48 -11.51 7.78 7.03
C ASN A 48 -11.44 8.80 5.86
N GLY A 49 -11.05 8.39 4.65
CA GLY A 49 -10.89 9.28 3.49
C GLY A 49 -9.43 9.58 3.14
N LEU A 50 -8.45 9.01 3.85
CA LEU A 50 -7.07 8.94 3.40
C LEU A 50 -6.77 7.60 2.72
N ILE A 51 -5.90 7.65 1.72
CA ILE A 51 -5.31 6.54 0.99
C ILE A 51 -3.79 6.67 1.07
N PHE A 52 -3.09 5.59 1.43
CA PHE A 52 -1.62 5.56 1.52
C PHE A 52 -1.07 4.18 1.14
N GLU A 53 0.24 4.06 1.00
CA GLU A 53 0.92 2.82 0.58
C GLU A 53 1.96 2.41 1.65
N VAL A 54 1.91 1.13 2.06
CA VAL A 54 2.81 0.56 3.09
C VAL A 54 3.53 -0.66 2.50
N PRO A 55 4.85 -0.86 2.73
CA PRO A 55 5.57 -2.03 2.23
C PRO A 55 5.08 -3.31 2.90
N GLU A 56 4.92 -4.39 2.13
CA GLU A 56 4.29 -5.65 2.58
C GLU A 56 5.08 -6.38 3.67
N GLU A 57 6.41 -6.20 3.74
CA GLU A 57 7.21 -6.71 4.86
C GLU A 57 6.83 -6.09 6.22
N TYR A 58 6.19 -4.90 6.25
CA TYR A 58 5.59 -4.31 7.45
C TYR A 58 4.11 -4.67 7.63
N LEU A 59 3.54 -5.44 6.68
CA LEU A 59 2.14 -5.90 6.68
C LEU A 59 1.99 -7.40 6.92
N GLU A 60 3.01 -8.22 6.66
CA GLU A 60 3.03 -9.64 7.05
C GLU A 60 2.93 -9.81 8.59
N GLU A 61 3.35 -8.79 9.36
CA GLU A 61 3.19 -8.74 10.82
C GLU A 61 1.86 -8.10 11.27
N ALA A 62 1.00 -7.61 10.36
CA ALA A 62 -0.16 -6.78 10.68
C ALA A 62 -1.48 -7.57 10.89
N THR A 63 -2.13 -7.34 12.04
CA THR A 63 -3.40 -7.97 12.45
C THR A 63 -4.34 -6.93 13.05
N SER A 64 -5.63 -7.02 12.73
CA SER A 64 -6.66 -6.11 13.27
C SER A 64 -7.15 -6.55 14.65
N VAL A 65 -6.72 -5.85 15.71
CA VAL A 65 -7.33 -5.90 17.05
C VAL A 65 -8.40 -4.81 17.17
N LYS A 66 -9.28 -4.83 18.18
CA LYS A 66 -10.46 -3.93 18.22
C LYS A 66 -10.89 -3.37 19.59
N ASP A 67 -10.23 -3.75 20.68
CA ASP A 67 -10.37 -3.14 22.00
C ASP A 67 -9.07 -3.44 22.78
N LEU A 68 -8.36 -2.43 23.29
CA LEU A 68 -7.12 -2.61 24.08
C LEU A 68 -7.38 -2.31 25.56
N ALA A 69 -7.10 -3.29 26.43
CA ALA A 69 -7.40 -3.18 27.87
C ALA A 69 -6.18 -3.44 28.78
N SER A 70 -5.17 -4.20 28.35
CA SER A 70 -3.97 -4.46 29.17
C SER A 70 -2.74 -4.89 28.37
N ILE A 71 -1.57 -4.75 29.00
CA ILE A 71 -0.27 -5.24 28.48
C ILE A 71 -0.14 -6.78 28.40
N GLU A 72 -1.15 -7.55 28.84
CA GLU A 72 -1.20 -9.00 28.63
C GLU A 72 -1.90 -9.37 27.30
N ASP A 73 -2.70 -8.46 26.74
CA ASP A 73 -3.35 -8.60 25.43
C ASP A 73 -2.39 -8.25 24.28
N VAL A 74 -1.42 -7.36 24.54
CA VAL A 74 -0.37 -6.88 23.63
C VAL A 74 0.63 -7.98 23.19
N LYS A 75 0.94 -8.94 24.05
CA LYS A 75 2.21 -9.69 23.99
C LYS A 75 2.18 -11.00 23.20
N LYS A 76 1.49 -11.00 22.07
CA LYS A 76 1.16 -12.22 21.35
C LYS A 76 1.56 -12.20 19.87
N ASP A 77 1.32 -11.09 19.19
CA ASP A 77 1.39 -10.99 17.71
C ASP A 77 1.90 -9.63 17.18
N LYS A 78 2.17 -8.63 18.03
CA LYS A 78 2.88 -7.37 17.69
C LYS A 78 2.21 -6.46 16.64
N SER A 79 0.88 -6.38 16.55
CA SER A 79 0.21 -5.37 15.71
C SER A 79 -1.23 -5.06 16.15
N TYR A 80 -1.71 -3.85 15.83
CA TYR A 80 -2.96 -3.32 16.37
C TYR A 80 -3.75 -2.46 15.36
N TYR A 81 -5.04 -2.36 15.61
CA TYR A 81 -5.97 -1.41 14.99
C TYR A 81 -6.79 -0.83 16.15
N MET A 82 -7.20 0.43 16.06
CA MET A 82 -8.01 1.07 17.09
C MET A 82 -9.12 1.91 16.48
N ASP A 83 -10.33 1.68 16.97
CA ASP A 83 -11.59 2.18 16.41
C ASP A 83 -12.44 2.64 17.59
N THR A 84 -12.48 3.96 17.79
CA THR A 84 -13.13 4.57 18.95
C THR A 84 -14.12 5.64 18.55
N LEU A 85 -15.13 5.21 17.78
CA LEU A 85 -16.45 5.86 17.67
C LEU A 85 -16.55 7.25 16.99
N SER A 86 -15.43 7.89 16.67
CA SER A 86 -15.32 9.07 15.80
C SER A 86 -14.11 8.94 14.87
N ASP A 87 -12.99 8.46 15.40
CA ASP A 87 -11.68 8.41 14.75
C ASP A 87 -11.21 6.97 14.49
N VAL A 88 -10.41 6.79 13.43
CA VAL A 88 -9.97 5.48 12.92
C VAL A 88 -8.45 5.43 12.79
N TYR A 89 -7.80 4.68 13.68
CA TYR A 89 -6.33 4.62 13.79
C TYR A 89 -5.74 3.26 13.35
N MET A 90 -4.53 3.26 12.76
CA MET A 90 -3.88 2.07 12.17
C MET A 90 -2.47 1.81 12.71
N LEU A 91 -2.38 1.14 13.86
CA LEU A 91 -1.17 1.05 14.71
C LEU A 91 -0.30 -0.20 14.44
N PHE A 92 0.62 -0.13 13.48
CA PHE A 92 1.64 -1.17 13.29
C PHE A 92 2.62 -1.26 14.47
N ASN A 93 2.91 -2.47 14.98
CA ASN A 93 3.99 -2.82 15.91
C ASN A 93 4.39 -1.75 16.96
N PHE A 94 3.45 -1.36 17.82
CA PHE A 94 3.55 -0.30 18.84
C PHE A 94 4.72 -0.40 19.87
N GLU A 95 5.57 -1.44 19.84
CA GLU A 95 6.83 -1.45 20.60
C GLU A 95 8.00 -0.81 19.81
N GLU A 96 7.84 -0.61 18.51
CA GLU A 96 8.92 -0.44 17.51
C GLU A 96 8.55 0.58 16.42
N TYR A 97 7.32 0.51 15.87
CA TYR A 97 6.77 1.34 14.79
C TYR A 97 5.41 1.93 15.21
N ILE A 98 4.88 2.87 14.41
CA ILE A 98 3.49 3.35 14.50
C ILE A 98 3.02 3.99 13.18
N ILE A 99 1.74 3.80 12.85
CA ILE A 99 0.97 4.70 11.98
C ILE A 99 -0.29 5.12 12.75
N PHE A 100 -0.79 6.31 12.49
CA PHE A 100 -1.99 6.93 13.06
C PHE A 100 -2.64 7.73 11.94
N ALA A 101 -3.97 7.82 11.88
CA ALA A 101 -4.64 8.75 10.99
C ALA A 101 -6.00 9.19 11.56
N SER A 102 -6.52 10.30 11.05
CA SER A 102 -7.87 10.79 11.26
C SER A 102 -8.29 11.68 10.08
N SER A 103 -9.58 12.02 10.01
CA SER A 103 -10.19 12.88 8.99
C SER A 103 -11.13 13.87 9.64
N ASN A 104 -11.28 15.06 9.06
CA ASN A 104 -12.05 16.14 9.66
C ASN A 104 -11.51 16.46 11.07
N VAL A 105 -10.18 16.67 11.15
CA VAL A 105 -9.53 17.13 12.37
C VAL A 105 -9.94 18.59 12.57
N GLU A 106 -10.80 18.83 13.56
CA GLU A 106 -11.34 20.16 13.84
C GLU A 106 -10.22 21.15 14.21
N ASP A 107 -10.48 22.44 13.99
CA ASP A 107 -9.59 23.58 14.28
C ASP A 107 -8.20 23.63 13.56
N ILE A 108 -7.94 22.74 12.58
CA ILE A 108 -6.80 22.86 11.65
C ILE A 108 -7.22 23.53 10.34
N ASP A 109 -6.70 24.74 10.07
CA ASP A 109 -6.74 25.38 8.74
C ASP A 109 -5.33 25.71 8.24
N LEU A 110 -4.84 24.93 7.28
CA LEU A 110 -3.55 25.12 6.63
C LEU A 110 -3.48 26.42 5.83
N GLU A 111 -4.59 27.05 5.42
CA GLU A 111 -4.55 28.36 4.77
C GLU A 111 -4.01 29.44 5.74
N GLU A 112 -4.41 29.43 7.01
CA GLU A 112 -3.98 30.42 8.02
C GLU A 112 -2.58 30.16 8.63
N VAL A 113 -2.01 28.96 8.46
CA VAL A 113 -0.64 28.63 8.92
C VAL A 113 0.41 29.49 8.17
N GLU A 114 0.98 30.50 8.83
CA GLU A 114 2.12 31.30 8.31
C GLU A 114 3.47 30.63 8.64
N ASP A 115 3.65 30.13 9.88
CA ASP A 115 4.81 29.33 10.28
C ASP A 115 4.50 28.10 11.16
N LEU A 116 5.51 27.50 11.79
CA LEU A 116 5.35 26.24 12.56
C LEU A 116 4.87 26.46 13.99
N ASP A 117 5.02 27.65 14.56
CA ASP A 117 4.46 27.95 15.88
C ASP A 117 2.92 28.01 15.75
N ASP A 118 2.37 28.58 14.66
CA ASP A 118 0.93 28.59 14.35
C ASP A 118 0.34 27.17 14.24
N LEU A 119 1.04 26.27 13.52
CA LEU A 119 0.59 24.88 13.34
C LEU A 119 0.67 24.07 14.64
N GLN A 120 1.61 24.39 15.54
CA GLN A 120 1.65 23.75 16.86
C GLN A 120 0.52 24.24 17.76
N ASP A 121 0.19 25.53 17.73
CA ASP A 121 -0.94 26.09 18.47
C ASP A 121 -2.27 25.48 17.98
N MET A 122 -2.45 25.28 16.66
CA MET A 122 -3.62 24.56 16.10
C MET A 122 -3.69 23.09 16.56
N LEU A 123 -2.55 22.35 16.53
CA LEU A 123 -2.52 20.97 17.00
C LEU A 123 -2.80 20.85 18.51
N ASP A 124 -2.33 21.81 19.31
CA ASP A 124 -2.52 21.88 20.78
C ASP A 124 -3.95 22.30 21.20
N ASP A 125 -4.70 23.03 20.37
CA ASP A 125 -6.12 23.38 20.61
C ASP A 125 -7.10 22.30 20.07
N SER A 126 -6.68 21.48 19.10
CA SER A 126 -7.44 20.32 18.56
C SER A 126 -7.32 19.04 19.43
N ASP A 127 -8.07 17.97 19.10
CA ASP A 127 -7.91 16.62 19.70
C ASP A 127 -6.60 15.90 19.21
N SER A 128 -5.50 16.65 19.08
CA SER A 128 -4.17 16.20 18.63
C SER A 128 -3.01 16.72 19.52
N ASP A 129 -3.30 17.06 20.78
CA ASP A 129 -2.34 17.68 21.71
C ASP A 129 -1.17 16.75 22.13
N ASP A 130 -1.28 15.45 21.92
CA ASP A 130 -0.17 14.47 22.07
C ASP A 130 0.99 14.69 21.07
N PHE A 131 0.77 15.43 19.98
CA PHE A 131 1.76 15.63 18.91
C PHE A 131 2.61 16.89 19.09
N LYS A 132 3.93 16.77 18.87
CA LYS A 132 4.86 17.91 18.95
C LYS A 132 5.72 17.98 17.69
N ILE A 133 5.61 19.08 16.95
CA ILE A 133 6.20 19.21 15.61
C ILE A 133 7.64 19.71 15.62
N GLY A 134 8.42 19.12 14.70
CA GLY A 134 9.81 19.39 14.44
C GLY A 134 10.01 20.49 13.38
N LYS A 135 11.28 20.83 13.13
CA LYS A 135 11.66 22.05 12.39
C LYS A 135 11.79 21.89 10.88
N LYS A 136 11.43 20.72 10.34
CA LYS A 136 11.43 20.48 8.89
C LYS A 136 10.00 20.19 8.44
N TYR A 137 9.61 20.79 7.33
CA TYR A 137 8.37 20.46 6.66
C TYR A 137 8.52 20.61 5.14
N VAL A 138 7.55 20.04 4.42
CA VAL A 138 7.32 20.23 2.99
C VAL A 138 5.84 20.58 2.84
N ARG A 139 5.53 21.80 2.38
CA ARG A 139 4.16 22.22 2.05
C ARG A 139 4.02 22.31 0.54
N SER A 140 2.88 21.85 0.03
CA SER A 140 2.54 21.81 -1.40
C SER A 140 1.05 22.03 -1.59
N THR A 141 0.67 22.64 -2.70
CA THR A 141 -0.74 22.86 -3.08
C THR A 141 -0.90 22.34 -4.50
N ASN A 142 -2.00 21.61 -4.77
CA ASN A 142 -2.27 21.08 -6.12
C ASN A 142 -2.91 22.15 -7.03
N LYS A 143 -3.55 21.75 -8.14
CA LYS A 143 -4.19 22.69 -9.09
C LYS A 143 -5.64 23.02 -8.75
N ASP A 144 -6.23 22.22 -7.86
CA ASP A 144 -7.65 22.15 -7.60
C ASP A 144 -8.01 22.81 -6.26
N GLY A 145 -7.03 22.95 -5.35
CA GLY A 145 -7.10 23.70 -4.10
C GLY A 145 -6.31 23.00 -2.99
N VAL A 146 -6.34 21.67 -2.99
CA VAL A 146 -5.83 20.77 -1.95
C VAL A 146 -4.42 21.15 -1.48
N ILE A 147 -4.29 21.43 -0.18
CA ILE A 147 -3.01 21.70 0.49
C ILE A 147 -2.53 20.42 1.17
N LYS A 148 -1.33 19.93 0.83
CA LYS A 148 -0.65 18.85 1.55
C LYS A 148 0.60 19.40 2.24
N MET A 149 0.69 19.19 3.55
CA MET A 149 1.84 19.53 4.39
C MET A 149 2.38 18.28 5.07
N ILE A 150 3.68 18.02 4.96
CA ILE A 150 4.38 16.94 5.68
C ILE A 150 5.35 17.61 6.64
N VAL A 151 5.35 17.27 7.92
CA VAL A 151 6.20 17.87 8.96
C VAL A 151 6.86 16.78 9.81
N ASP A 152 8.16 16.90 10.09
CA ASP A 152 8.84 16.03 11.08
C ASP A 152 8.13 16.20 12.44
N ALA A 153 7.89 15.14 13.21
CA ALA A 153 7.16 15.21 14.49
C ALA A 153 7.60 14.15 15.49
N SER A 154 7.32 14.39 16.77
CA SER A 154 7.29 13.35 17.81
C SER A 154 5.90 13.26 18.45
N ALA A 155 5.59 12.10 19.01
CA ALA A 155 4.32 11.82 19.69
C ALA A 155 4.58 10.98 20.95
N ASP A 156 3.95 11.37 22.06
CA ASP A 156 4.01 10.66 23.35
C ASP A 156 2.62 10.09 23.66
N LEU A 157 2.43 8.80 23.38
CA LEU A 157 1.08 8.24 23.15
C LEU A 157 0.70 7.18 24.20
N GLU A 158 0.03 7.59 25.28
CA GLU A 158 -0.44 6.72 26.39
C GLU A 158 -1.61 5.77 26.03
N PHE A 159 -1.69 5.24 24.80
CA PHE A 159 -2.80 4.36 24.36
C PHE A 159 -2.98 3.09 25.20
N ILE A 160 -1.92 2.60 25.87
CA ILE A 160 -1.93 1.33 26.60
C ILE A 160 -1.39 1.53 28.02
N GLU A 161 -2.22 1.27 29.04
CA GLU A 161 -1.86 1.59 30.42
C GLU A 161 -0.65 0.78 30.94
N GLY A 162 0.49 1.47 31.04
CA GLY A 162 1.77 0.91 31.49
C GLY A 162 2.75 0.60 30.36
N VAL A 163 2.47 1.05 29.14
CA VAL A 163 3.45 1.32 28.08
C VAL A 163 3.57 2.85 27.95
N ASP A 164 4.77 3.33 27.63
CA ASP A 164 5.24 4.72 27.78
C ASP A 164 6.36 4.85 26.74
N ASN A 165 5.97 5.24 25.51
CA ASN A 165 6.76 5.11 24.28
C ASN A 165 6.73 6.43 23.50
N GLU A 166 7.86 7.14 23.47
CA GLU A 166 8.07 8.30 22.60
C GLU A 166 8.36 7.81 21.17
N PHE A 167 7.55 8.27 20.20
CA PHE A 167 7.74 7.98 18.78
C PHE A 167 8.32 9.20 18.05
N HIS A 168 9.21 8.97 17.09
CA HIS A 168 9.76 9.97 16.19
C HIS A 168 9.37 9.64 14.74
N GLY A 169 8.91 10.63 13.98
CA GLY A 169 8.24 10.36 12.72
C GLY A 169 7.92 11.61 11.91
N LYS A 170 6.82 11.54 11.15
CA LYS A 170 6.23 12.67 10.43
C LYS A 170 4.71 12.69 10.56
N ILE A 171 4.16 13.88 10.68
CA ILE A 171 2.74 14.15 10.43
C ILE A 171 2.58 14.54 8.96
N VAL A 172 1.46 14.15 8.37
CA VAL A 172 0.97 14.55 7.06
C VAL A 172 -0.41 15.14 7.28
N LEU A 173 -0.60 16.39 6.91
CA LEU A 173 -1.90 17.06 6.86
C LEU A 173 -2.30 17.25 5.39
N ILE A 174 -3.54 16.97 5.08
CA ILE A 174 -4.16 17.22 3.77
C ILE A 174 -5.47 17.95 4.01
N GLN A 175 -5.60 19.15 3.46
CA GLN A 175 -6.84 19.94 3.49
C GLN A 175 -7.42 20.06 2.09
N ASP A 176 -8.72 19.82 1.96
CA ASP A 176 -9.52 20.04 0.76
C ASP A 176 -10.77 20.85 1.15
N ASP A 177 -10.99 22.00 0.50
CA ASP A 177 -11.84 23.10 0.99
C ASP A 177 -11.72 23.33 2.52
N ASP A 178 -12.82 23.23 3.28
CA ASP A 178 -12.87 23.48 4.73
C ASP A 178 -12.42 22.26 5.59
N ILE A 179 -11.90 21.18 5.00
CA ILE A 179 -11.75 19.87 5.67
C ILE A 179 -10.29 19.41 5.73
N ALA A 180 -9.72 19.40 6.93
CA ALA A 180 -8.39 18.85 7.20
C ALA A 180 -8.43 17.35 7.58
N SER A 181 -7.47 16.57 7.08
CA SER A 181 -7.24 15.16 7.44
C SER A 181 -5.76 14.92 7.79
N MET A 182 -5.49 14.04 8.74
CA MET A 182 -4.15 13.82 9.31
C MET A 182 -3.70 12.35 9.20
N LEU A 183 -2.40 12.13 8.95
CA LEU A 183 -1.72 10.86 9.14
C LEU A 183 -0.35 11.08 9.82
N PHE A 184 -0.09 10.42 10.94
CA PHE A 184 1.24 10.32 11.53
C PHE A 184 1.86 8.95 11.26
N VAL A 185 3.17 8.90 11.04
CA VAL A 185 3.95 7.67 10.88
C VAL A 185 5.32 7.84 11.56
N GLY A 186 5.72 6.90 12.40
CA GLY A 186 6.95 7.01 13.21
C GLY A 186 7.49 5.69 13.76
N VAL A 187 8.56 5.78 14.55
CA VAL A 187 9.27 4.67 15.22
C VAL A 187 9.78 5.06 16.61
N THR A 188 10.07 4.08 17.47
CA THR A 188 10.73 4.29 18.77
C THR A 188 12.24 4.50 18.61
N GLU A 189 12.92 5.07 19.63
CA GLU A 189 14.36 5.36 19.57
C GLU A 189 15.21 4.10 19.30
N ASP A 190 14.84 2.94 19.84
CA ASP A 190 15.58 1.67 19.67
C ASP A 190 15.57 1.15 18.21
N GLU A 191 14.56 1.51 17.40
CA GLU A 191 14.41 1.10 15.98
C GLU A 191 14.77 2.23 14.98
N ALA A 192 15.15 3.41 15.48
CA ALA A 192 15.47 4.56 14.64
C ALA A 192 16.72 4.32 13.77
N GLY A 193 16.54 4.28 12.45
CA GLY A 193 17.61 4.00 11.51
C GLY A 193 17.24 4.19 10.03
N LYS A 194 18.21 3.98 9.13
CA LYS A 194 18.06 4.28 7.69
C LYS A 194 16.86 3.57 7.02
N LYS A 195 16.56 2.32 7.41
CA LYS A 195 15.40 1.58 6.89
C LYS A 195 14.08 2.15 7.40
N ALA A 196 13.97 2.37 8.71
CA ALA A 196 12.81 3.00 9.34
C ALA A 196 12.53 4.39 8.76
N ASN A 197 13.55 5.22 8.60
CA ASN A 197 13.43 6.56 8.00
C ASN A 197 12.93 6.48 6.56
N LYS A 198 13.46 5.57 5.72
CA LYS A 198 12.96 5.35 4.35
C LYS A 198 11.48 4.90 4.34
N MET A 199 11.04 4.09 5.30
CA MET A 199 9.63 3.68 5.43
C MET A 199 8.73 4.88 5.82
N ILE A 200 9.10 5.64 6.86
CA ILE A 200 8.40 6.86 7.30
C ILE A 200 8.25 7.85 6.13
N ASP A 201 9.36 8.12 5.43
CA ASP A 201 9.37 8.99 4.26
C ASP A 201 8.44 8.48 3.15
N TYR A 202 8.49 7.18 2.83
CA TYR A 202 7.64 6.57 1.80
C TYR A 202 6.15 6.73 2.14
N VAL A 203 5.74 6.32 3.34
CA VAL A 203 4.34 6.38 3.79
C VAL A 203 3.85 7.82 3.73
N ALA A 204 4.61 8.76 4.32
CA ALA A 204 4.26 10.18 4.35
C ALA A 204 4.17 10.81 2.94
N LYS A 205 5.09 10.45 2.03
CA LYS A 205 5.04 10.85 0.61
C LYS A 205 3.78 10.30 -0.06
N SER A 206 3.40 9.04 0.21
CA SER A 206 2.32 8.31 -0.48
C SER A 206 0.89 8.80 -0.19
N VAL A 207 0.66 9.45 0.96
CA VAL A 207 -0.71 9.82 1.41
C VAL A 207 -1.41 10.76 0.41
N VAL A 208 -2.65 10.44 0.06
CA VAL A 208 -3.60 11.30 -0.67
C VAL A 208 -4.98 11.23 -0.04
N ALA A 209 -5.81 12.27 -0.25
CA ALA A 209 -7.24 12.20 0.06
C ALA A 209 -8.01 11.39 -1.01
N ASP A 210 -9.10 10.78 -0.59
CA ASP A 210 -10.20 10.26 -1.41
C ASP A 210 -11.33 11.32 -1.46
N GLU A 211 -12.30 11.21 -2.37
CA GLU A 211 -13.43 12.17 -2.45
C GLU A 211 -14.29 12.09 -1.16
N TYR A 212 -14.24 13.12 -0.29
CA TYR A 212 -15.05 13.20 0.93
C TYR A 212 -16.56 13.25 0.60
N ASP A 213 -17.35 12.35 1.19
CA ASP A 213 -18.81 12.26 1.00
C ASP A 213 -19.57 12.82 2.22
N PRO A 214 -19.95 14.12 2.23
CA PRO A 214 -20.74 14.71 3.33
C PRO A 214 -22.12 14.05 3.50
N SER A 215 -22.59 13.21 2.57
CA SER A 215 -23.83 12.48 2.77
C SER A 215 -23.73 11.41 3.86
N LEU A 216 -22.54 11.07 4.35
CA LEU A 216 -22.34 10.13 5.45
C LEU A 216 -22.90 10.62 6.79
N GLU A 217 -22.72 11.90 7.13
CA GLU A 217 -23.13 12.48 8.40
C GLU A 217 -24.66 12.62 8.51
N ASP A 218 -25.27 13.09 7.41
CA ASP A 218 -26.69 13.50 7.32
C ASP A 218 -27.70 12.32 7.36
N LYS A 219 -27.25 11.10 7.67
CA LYS A 219 -28.09 9.88 7.75
C LYS A 219 -28.51 9.47 9.17
N PHE A 220 -28.10 10.20 10.21
CA PHE A 220 -28.55 10.00 11.60
C PHE A 220 -29.54 11.09 12.09
N ASP A 221 -30.71 11.20 11.44
CA ASP A 221 -31.83 12.01 11.93
C ASP A 221 -32.36 11.50 13.30
N THR A 222 -31.90 12.11 14.39
CA THR A 222 -32.50 11.98 15.72
C THR A 222 -33.60 13.03 15.93
N GLY A 223 -34.65 12.96 15.11
CA GLY A 223 -35.68 14.00 15.08
C GLY A 223 -36.47 14.18 16.39
N ALA A 224 -36.46 15.41 16.93
CA ALA A 224 -37.67 16.25 17.01
C ALA A 224 -37.45 17.61 17.72
N GLU A 225 -37.82 18.70 17.01
CA GLU A 225 -38.54 19.91 17.51
C GLU A 225 -37.84 20.83 18.56
N ASP A 226 -37.88 22.17 18.52
CA ASP A 226 -38.77 23.17 17.85
C ASP A 226 -38.05 24.51 17.50
N ASP A 227 -38.59 25.25 16.51
CA ASP A 227 -38.60 26.73 16.25
C ASP A 227 -37.36 27.64 16.50
N ILE A 228 -37.01 28.63 15.65
CA ILE A 228 -37.75 29.90 15.39
C ILE A 228 -37.33 30.60 14.04
N GLU A 229 -38.22 31.46 13.53
CA GLU A 229 -38.22 32.20 12.24
C GLU A 229 -37.11 33.26 11.91
N VAL A 230 -36.63 33.22 10.64
CA VAL A 230 -36.57 34.32 9.61
C VAL A 230 -35.75 35.63 9.84
N SER A 231 -34.80 35.96 8.92
CA SER A 231 -34.89 37.17 8.03
C SER A 231 -33.72 37.43 7.02
N GLU A 232 -34.13 37.71 5.77
CA GLU A 232 -33.60 38.67 4.76
C GLU A 232 -32.18 38.60 4.12
N THR A 233 -32.16 38.85 2.80
CA THR A 233 -31.07 38.89 1.78
C THR A 233 -30.80 40.34 1.29
N PRO A 234 -30.04 40.67 0.20
CA PRO A 234 -28.73 40.22 -0.38
C PRO A 234 -27.78 41.39 -0.81
N ALA A 235 -26.58 41.12 -1.36
CA ALA A 235 -25.82 41.84 -2.43
C ALA A 235 -24.43 41.16 -2.66
N GLU A 236 -23.71 41.10 -3.80
CA GLU A 236 -23.65 41.79 -5.13
C GLU A 236 -22.49 42.84 -5.31
N GLU A 237 -21.97 42.97 -6.55
CA GLU A 237 -20.78 43.74 -7.06
C GLU A 237 -19.38 43.21 -6.64
N GLU A 238 -18.35 43.00 -7.50
CA GLU A 238 -18.19 42.84 -8.97
C GLU A 238 -16.87 42.05 -9.28
N GLN A 239 -16.72 41.39 -10.45
CA GLN A 239 -15.48 40.70 -10.92
C GLN A 239 -14.36 41.70 -11.30
N PRO A 240 -13.06 41.31 -11.37
CA PRO A 240 -12.44 41.19 -12.71
C PRO A 240 -11.25 40.21 -12.87
N GLU A 241 -11.25 39.49 -14.01
CA GLU A 241 -10.05 38.99 -14.70
C GLU A 241 -9.23 40.15 -15.37
N PRO A 242 -8.02 39.96 -15.95
CA PRO A 242 -7.20 38.75 -16.12
C PRO A 242 -5.70 38.95 -15.77
N THR A 243 -4.83 37.96 -16.05
CA THR A 243 -3.73 38.07 -17.05
C THR A 243 -2.96 36.74 -17.20
N THR A 244 -2.76 36.28 -18.44
CA THR A 244 -1.98 35.07 -18.76
C THR A 244 -0.52 35.37 -19.14
N ALA A 245 0.40 34.55 -18.61
CA ALA A 245 1.76 34.37 -19.13
C ALA A 245 2.21 32.90 -18.91
N PRO A 246 2.97 32.27 -19.82
CA PRO A 246 3.17 30.82 -19.81
C PRO A 246 4.39 30.37 -18.99
N SER A 247 4.24 29.23 -18.30
CA SER A 247 5.39 28.44 -17.84
C SER A 247 6.00 27.65 -19.00
N VAL A 248 7.32 27.44 -18.96
CA VAL A 248 8.06 26.63 -19.94
C VAL A 248 8.83 25.56 -19.17
N ALA A 249 8.36 24.32 -19.26
CA ALA A 249 9.12 23.15 -18.82
C ALA A 249 10.18 22.78 -19.88
N PRO A 250 11.40 22.37 -19.49
CA PRO A 250 12.39 21.85 -20.42
C PRO A 250 12.15 20.36 -20.71
N GLU A 251 11.71 20.04 -21.93
CA GLU A 251 11.82 18.69 -22.48
C GLU A 251 13.26 18.42 -22.94
N THR A 252 13.80 17.22 -22.68
CA THR A 252 14.94 16.68 -23.45
C THR A 252 14.86 15.15 -23.59
N ASP A 253 14.35 14.72 -24.75
CA ASP A 253 14.59 13.46 -25.47
C ASP A 253 15.30 12.28 -24.74
N GLN A 254 14.55 11.25 -24.34
CA GLN A 254 15.10 9.91 -24.11
C GLN A 254 14.99 9.02 -25.37
N THR A 255 15.91 9.16 -26.32
CA THR A 255 16.20 8.08 -27.29
C THR A 255 17.68 7.99 -27.68
N SER A 256 18.36 6.88 -27.34
CA SER A 256 19.14 6.04 -28.27
C SER A 256 20.10 5.07 -27.56
N THR A 257 20.48 4.02 -28.30
CA THR A 257 21.36 2.94 -27.82
C THR A 257 22.85 3.33 -27.81
N GLY A 258 23.49 3.26 -26.64
CA GLY A 258 24.84 2.70 -26.49
C GLY A 258 25.99 3.29 -27.31
N SER A 259 26.19 4.60 -27.32
CA SER A 259 27.53 5.24 -27.50
C SER A 259 27.49 6.73 -27.12
N GLY A 260 26.88 7.04 -25.99
CA GLY A 260 26.78 8.41 -25.47
C GLY A 260 28.04 8.83 -24.69
N THR A 261 28.29 10.13 -24.61
CA THR A 261 29.06 10.71 -23.49
C THR A 261 28.19 10.62 -22.24
N LEU A 262 28.79 10.31 -21.09
CA LEU A 262 28.10 10.31 -19.80
C LEU A 262 27.40 11.67 -19.56
N SER A 263 26.18 11.62 -19.01
CA SER A 263 25.39 12.81 -18.70
C SER A 263 26.09 13.76 -17.71
N ASN A 264 25.57 14.99 -17.61
CA ASN A 264 25.88 15.90 -16.50
C ASN A 264 24.80 15.90 -15.41
N ASP A 265 23.67 15.23 -15.65
CA ASP A 265 22.55 15.09 -14.72
C ASP A 265 22.63 13.74 -13.99
N LEU A 266 22.65 13.77 -12.66
CA LEU A 266 22.66 12.58 -11.81
C LEU A 266 21.40 11.73 -12.03
N TYR A 267 20.23 12.37 -12.16
CA TYR A 267 18.93 11.73 -12.35
C TYR A 267 18.66 11.32 -13.80
N SER A 268 19.71 11.29 -14.62
CA SER A 268 19.72 10.50 -15.86
C SER A 268 19.87 9.00 -15.62
N PHE A 269 20.23 8.55 -14.40
CA PHE A 269 20.46 7.15 -14.04
C PHE A 269 21.44 6.45 -14.99
N GLN A 270 22.55 7.14 -15.27
CA GLN A 270 23.67 6.64 -16.04
C GLN A 270 24.87 6.36 -15.13
N ILE A 271 25.64 5.34 -15.48
CA ILE A 271 26.95 5.05 -14.89
C ILE A 271 27.92 4.69 -16.02
N GLU A 272 29.14 5.21 -15.95
CA GLU A 272 30.24 4.76 -16.82
C GLU A 272 31.04 3.71 -16.06
N ILE A 273 31.27 2.54 -16.66
CA ILE A 273 32.10 1.45 -16.10
C ILE A 273 33.08 1.01 -17.19
N GLU A 274 34.39 1.06 -16.91
CA GLU A 274 35.48 0.80 -17.88
C GLU A 274 35.38 1.62 -19.19
N GLY A 275 34.86 2.85 -19.12
CA GLY A 275 34.67 3.71 -20.28
C GLY A 275 33.47 3.35 -21.17
N GLU A 276 32.62 2.40 -20.74
CA GLU A 276 31.30 2.15 -21.33
C GLU A 276 30.21 2.82 -20.49
N VAL A 277 29.37 3.66 -21.11
CA VAL A 277 28.17 4.20 -20.45
C VAL A 277 27.02 3.19 -20.49
N TYR A 278 26.41 2.97 -19.33
CA TYR A 278 25.19 2.22 -19.11
C TYR A 278 24.07 3.21 -18.76
N GLN A 279 22.84 2.88 -19.14
CA GLN A 279 21.63 3.68 -18.91
C GLN A 279 20.63 2.75 -18.25
N LEU A 280 20.13 3.09 -17.06
CA LEU A 280 19.16 2.26 -16.36
C LEU A 280 17.72 2.80 -16.54
N PRO A 281 16.71 1.92 -16.59
CA PRO A 281 16.85 0.47 -16.77
C PRO A 281 17.26 0.12 -18.22
N MET A 282 17.96 -0.99 -18.41
CA MET A 282 18.27 -1.55 -19.73
C MET A 282 17.95 -3.04 -19.80
N LYS A 283 17.87 -3.64 -20.99
CA LYS A 283 17.59 -5.08 -21.10
C LYS A 283 18.74 -5.91 -20.55
N TYR A 284 18.42 -6.99 -19.85
CA TYR A 284 19.37 -8.03 -19.46
C TYR A 284 20.21 -8.48 -20.67
N SER A 285 19.56 -8.77 -21.79
CA SER A 285 20.21 -9.22 -23.03
C SER A 285 21.13 -8.16 -23.66
N ASP A 286 20.83 -6.87 -23.54
CA ASP A 286 21.72 -5.79 -23.98
C ASP A 286 22.93 -5.66 -23.04
N PHE A 287 22.76 -5.93 -21.74
CA PHE A 287 23.83 -5.90 -20.73
C PHE A 287 24.84 -7.04 -20.93
N VAL A 288 24.36 -8.28 -21.04
CA VAL A 288 25.19 -9.46 -21.36
C VAL A 288 25.84 -9.35 -22.74
N SER A 289 25.21 -8.66 -23.72
CA SER A 289 25.84 -8.39 -25.02
C SER A 289 27.15 -7.58 -24.94
N ARG A 290 27.37 -6.83 -23.85
CA ARG A 290 28.60 -6.08 -23.56
C ARG A 290 29.68 -6.93 -22.88
N GLY A 291 29.46 -8.24 -22.74
CA GLY A 291 30.43 -9.19 -22.20
C GLY A 291 30.39 -9.38 -20.68
N TRP A 292 29.34 -8.92 -20.01
CA TRP A 292 29.00 -9.37 -18.66
C TRP A 292 28.40 -10.79 -18.72
N ILE A 293 28.68 -11.60 -17.70
CA ILE A 293 28.20 -12.96 -17.53
C ILE A 293 27.54 -13.03 -16.15
N SER A 294 26.26 -13.40 -16.05
CA SER A 294 25.64 -13.64 -14.74
C SER A 294 26.14 -14.95 -14.15
N GLU A 295 26.28 -15.00 -12.82
CA GLU A 295 26.52 -16.25 -12.09
C GLU A 295 25.20 -16.94 -11.67
N GLU A 296 24.06 -16.28 -11.87
CA GLU A 296 22.73 -16.78 -11.56
C GLU A 296 22.22 -17.83 -12.57
N ASP A 297 21.14 -18.52 -12.20
CA ASP A 297 20.38 -19.35 -13.15
C ASP A 297 19.42 -18.47 -13.96
N ASP A 298 19.85 -18.07 -15.16
CA ASP A 298 19.09 -17.32 -16.18
C ASP A 298 17.68 -17.86 -16.52
N THR A 299 17.34 -19.08 -16.07
CA THR A 299 16.02 -19.70 -16.23
C THR A 299 15.09 -19.53 -15.03
N GLN A 300 15.56 -18.96 -13.92
CA GLN A 300 14.71 -18.44 -12.86
C GLN A 300 13.83 -17.31 -13.38
N THR A 301 12.63 -17.17 -12.81
CA THR A 301 11.57 -16.30 -13.33
C THR A 301 11.10 -15.31 -12.28
N LEU A 302 10.79 -14.09 -12.71
CA LEU A 302 10.11 -13.06 -11.92
C LEU A 302 8.69 -12.87 -12.45
N ALA A 303 7.72 -12.66 -11.56
CA ALA A 303 6.40 -12.18 -11.91
C ALA A 303 6.43 -10.66 -12.26
N PRO A 304 5.35 -10.10 -12.83
CA PRO A 304 5.22 -8.66 -13.06
C PRO A 304 5.47 -7.82 -11.81
N ASN A 305 6.37 -6.85 -11.96
CA ASN A 305 6.88 -5.93 -10.93
C ASN A 305 7.78 -6.55 -9.84
N GLU A 306 8.03 -7.86 -9.85
CA GLU A 306 9.06 -8.48 -8.98
C GLU A 306 10.48 -8.14 -9.48
N TYR A 307 11.43 -8.11 -8.53
CA TYR A 307 12.85 -7.93 -8.79
C TYR A 307 13.72 -8.84 -7.90
N MET A 308 14.92 -9.15 -8.38
CA MET A 308 15.98 -9.81 -7.62
C MET A 308 17.13 -8.83 -7.42
N MET A 309 17.50 -8.59 -6.16
CA MET A 309 18.66 -7.77 -5.78
C MET A 309 19.92 -8.64 -5.66
N GLY A 310 21.10 -8.03 -5.82
CA GLY A 310 22.37 -8.68 -5.46
C GLY A 310 22.82 -9.79 -6.40
N CYS A 311 22.33 -9.81 -7.65
CA CYS A 311 22.73 -10.79 -8.65
C CYS A 311 24.17 -10.53 -9.09
N THR A 312 25.05 -11.54 -9.01
CA THR A 312 26.46 -11.35 -9.38
C THR A 312 26.67 -11.41 -10.89
N PHE A 313 27.42 -10.45 -11.43
CA PHE A 313 27.86 -10.43 -12.83
C PHE A 313 29.37 -10.23 -12.95
N THR A 314 30.03 -11.03 -13.78
CA THR A 314 31.49 -10.97 -14.02
C THR A 314 31.83 -10.58 -15.46
N LYS A 315 32.95 -9.85 -15.65
CA LYS A 315 33.47 -9.43 -16.97
C LYS A 315 35.00 -9.47 -16.96
N GLY A 316 35.55 -10.64 -17.29
CA GLY A 316 36.99 -10.89 -17.16
C GLY A 316 37.34 -11.21 -15.71
N ASP A 317 38.22 -10.41 -15.12
CA ASP A 317 38.59 -10.50 -13.69
C ASP A 317 37.74 -9.56 -12.80
N MET A 318 36.80 -8.79 -13.38
CA MET A 318 35.90 -7.88 -12.64
C MET A 318 34.60 -8.57 -12.23
N GLU A 319 34.05 -8.16 -11.09
CA GLU A 319 32.79 -8.63 -10.51
C GLU A 319 31.98 -7.41 -10.02
N ILE A 320 30.67 -7.37 -10.29
CA ILE A 320 29.74 -6.35 -9.80
C ILE A 320 28.39 -6.97 -9.41
N SER A 321 27.65 -6.26 -8.58
CA SER A 321 26.27 -6.59 -8.22
C SER A 321 25.29 -5.85 -9.14
N ALA A 322 24.18 -6.50 -9.49
CA ALA A 322 23.11 -5.90 -10.29
C ALA A 322 21.73 -6.31 -9.79
N GLU A 323 20.72 -5.53 -10.17
CA GLU A 323 19.32 -5.80 -9.84
C GLU A 323 18.53 -6.12 -11.11
N ILE A 324 17.91 -7.30 -11.14
CA ILE A 324 17.11 -7.79 -12.27
C ILE A 324 15.64 -7.55 -11.95
N ILE A 325 14.91 -6.81 -12.79
CA ILE A 325 13.49 -6.48 -12.59
C ILE A 325 12.63 -6.87 -13.80
N ASN A 326 11.50 -7.52 -13.54
CA ASN A 326 10.49 -7.78 -14.56
C ASN A 326 9.39 -6.71 -14.52
N MET A 327 9.53 -5.65 -15.31
CA MET A 327 8.48 -4.64 -15.49
C MET A 327 7.48 -5.00 -16.62
N GLY A 328 7.43 -6.26 -17.03
CA GLY A 328 6.50 -6.78 -18.03
C GLY A 328 5.11 -7.09 -17.48
N VAL A 329 4.30 -7.82 -18.24
CA VAL A 329 2.95 -8.28 -17.82
C VAL A 329 2.83 -9.80 -17.68
N ASN A 330 3.90 -10.53 -18.02
CA ASN A 330 4.00 -11.99 -17.93
C ASN A 330 5.00 -12.34 -16.81
N VAL A 331 4.98 -13.60 -16.37
CA VAL A 331 6.12 -14.20 -15.69
C VAL A 331 7.20 -14.44 -16.76
N GLU A 332 8.37 -13.83 -16.59
CA GLU A 332 9.47 -13.90 -17.56
C GLU A 332 10.75 -14.41 -16.88
N PRO A 333 11.62 -15.17 -17.58
CA PRO A 333 12.92 -15.57 -17.06
C PRO A 333 13.85 -14.36 -16.97
N TYR A 334 14.82 -14.38 -16.04
CA TYR A 334 15.80 -13.30 -15.81
C TYR A 334 16.44 -12.80 -17.13
N SER A 335 16.72 -13.73 -18.05
CA SER A 335 17.29 -13.46 -19.37
C SER A 335 16.42 -12.58 -20.32
N ASN A 336 15.11 -12.48 -20.07
CA ASN A 336 14.17 -11.60 -20.76
C ASN A 336 13.90 -10.27 -20.02
N CYS A 337 14.31 -10.16 -18.75
CA CYS A 337 14.02 -9.02 -17.87
C CYS A 337 14.90 -7.78 -18.15
N LEU A 338 14.77 -6.75 -17.32
CA LEU A 338 15.61 -5.57 -17.32
C LEU A 338 16.67 -5.65 -16.20
N ILE A 339 17.84 -5.07 -16.42
CA ILE A 339 18.70 -4.59 -15.35
C ILE A 339 18.15 -3.23 -14.91
N GLY A 340 17.66 -3.16 -13.68
CA GLY A 340 17.10 -1.95 -13.05
C GLY A 340 18.08 -1.24 -12.11
N GLY A 341 19.07 -1.96 -11.60
CA GLY A 341 20.07 -1.45 -10.66
C GLY A 341 21.48 -1.99 -10.97
N LEU A 342 22.52 -1.21 -10.63
CA LEU A 342 23.93 -1.59 -10.74
C LEU A 342 24.72 -1.05 -9.55
N CYS A 343 25.39 -1.94 -8.82
CA CYS A 343 26.27 -1.60 -7.70
C CYS A 343 27.73 -2.00 -7.99
N VAL A 344 28.64 -1.04 -7.87
CA VAL A 344 30.09 -1.20 -8.02
C VAL A 344 30.75 -0.98 -6.66
N GLU A 345 31.34 -2.04 -6.10
CA GLU A 345 32.11 -2.06 -4.85
C GLU A 345 33.35 -2.96 -5.00
N GLU A 346 34.39 -2.78 -4.15
CA GLU A 346 35.64 -3.55 -4.24
C GLU A 346 35.58 -4.83 -3.39
N TYR A 347 35.34 -5.97 -4.05
CA TYR A 347 35.44 -7.29 -3.42
C TYR A 347 36.90 -7.66 -3.11
N TYR A 348 37.13 -8.40 -2.01
CA TYR A 348 38.48 -8.78 -1.57
C TYR A 348 39.23 -9.58 -2.64
N ASP A 349 40.49 -9.17 -2.91
CA ASP A 349 41.38 -9.70 -3.96
C ASP A 349 40.93 -9.46 -5.43
N ALA A 350 39.89 -8.66 -5.67
CA ALA A 350 39.47 -8.21 -7.02
C ALA A 350 40.39 -7.10 -7.60
N PRO A 351 40.38 -6.87 -8.93
CA PRO A 351 40.99 -5.69 -9.53
C PRO A 351 40.08 -4.46 -9.38
N THR A 352 40.66 -3.31 -9.04
CA THR A 352 39.93 -2.04 -8.93
C THR A 352 39.23 -1.65 -10.23
N ILE A 353 37.91 -1.47 -10.17
CA ILE A 353 37.04 -1.12 -11.30
C ILE A 353 37.02 0.40 -11.53
N SER A 354 37.15 0.85 -12.78
CA SER A 354 37.00 2.26 -13.14
C SER A 354 35.53 2.62 -13.37
N ALA A 355 34.84 3.13 -12.32
CA ALA A 355 33.46 3.61 -12.42
C ALA A 355 33.33 5.13 -12.19
N SER A 356 32.36 5.76 -12.87
CA SER A 356 32.07 7.20 -12.76
C SER A 356 30.58 7.52 -12.93
N LEU A 357 30.12 8.53 -12.18
CA LEU A 357 28.77 9.09 -12.23
C LEU A 357 28.73 10.42 -13.01
N PRO A 358 27.53 10.83 -13.48
CA PRO A 358 27.30 12.15 -14.09
C PRO A 358 27.89 13.30 -13.28
N GLY A 359 28.37 14.35 -13.97
CA GLY A 359 29.04 15.48 -13.30
C GLY A 359 30.49 15.20 -12.87
N GLY A 360 30.98 13.96 -12.96
CA GLY A 360 32.41 13.62 -12.83
C GLY A 360 32.86 13.00 -11.51
N ILE A 361 31.93 12.58 -10.65
CA ILE A 361 32.25 11.80 -9.45
C ILE A 361 32.81 10.45 -9.86
N THR A 362 33.99 10.11 -9.35
CA THR A 362 34.82 9.00 -9.83
C THR A 362 35.19 8.06 -8.68
N TYR A 363 34.98 6.75 -8.88
CA TYR A 363 35.31 5.69 -7.94
C TYR A 363 36.79 5.72 -7.53
N GLY A 364 37.08 5.54 -6.23
CA GLY A 364 38.44 5.57 -5.69
C GLY A 364 39.17 6.92 -5.78
N VAL A 365 38.50 8.01 -6.19
CA VAL A 365 39.13 9.31 -6.45
C VAL A 365 38.40 10.48 -5.79
N SER A 366 37.08 10.59 -5.96
CA SER A 366 36.28 11.71 -5.42
C SER A 366 36.06 11.58 -3.92
N SER A 367 36.10 12.70 -3.19
CA SER A 367 35.74 12.76 -1.77
C SER A 367 34.28 13.16 -1.55
N LYS A 368 33.81 13.10 -0.29
CA LYS A 368 32.48 13.61 0.10
C LYS A 368 32.28 15.08 -0.31
N GLU A 369 33.32 15.91 -0.19
CA GLU A 369 33.29 17.32 -0.58
C GLU A 369 33.13 17.51 -2.09
N ASP A 370 33.71 16.63 -2.92
CA ASP A 370 33.51 16.67 -4.38
C ASP A 370 32.04 16.33 -4.73
N ILE A 371 31.46 15.31 -4.08
CA ILE A 371 30.06 14.90 -4.29
C ILE A 371 29.11 16.06 -3.95
N ILE A 372 29.26 16.66 -2.76
CA ILE A 372 28.42 17.81 -2.35
C ILE A 372 28.64 19.03 -3.26
N ALA A 373 29.85 19.23 -3.78
CA ALA A 373 30.13 20.29 -4.75
C ALA A 373 29.52 20.02 -6.15
N ALA A 374 29.25 18.76 -6.51
CA ALA A 374 28.64 18.36 -7.77
C ALA A 374 27.10 18.32 -7.72
N TYR A 375 26.53 17.77 -6.63
CA TYR A 375 25.10 17.45 -6.54
C TYR A 375 24.34 18.26 -5.47
N GLY A 376 25.04 18.94 -4.57
CA GLY A 376 24.44 19.54 -3.37
C GLY A 376 24.28 18.54 -2.23
N ASP A 377 23.51 18.92 -1.21
CA ASP A 377 23.24 18.06 -0.05
C ASP A 377 22.40 16.82 -0.45
N PRO A 378 22.69 15.62 0.07
CA PRO A 378 21.94 14.40 -0.22
C PRO A 378 20.58 14.39 0.50
N THR A 379 19.65 13.54 0.03
CA THR A 379 18.36 13.29 0.69
C THR A 379 18.55 12.61 2.04
N ASP A 380 19.49 11.66 2.13
CA ASP A 380 19.92 11.03 3.37
C ASP A 380 21.45 10.93 3.46
N LEU A 381 22.00 11.09 4.65
CA LEU A 381 23.43 11.02 4.97
C LEU A 381 23.63 10.13 6.19
N TYR A 382 24.19 8.94 5.97
CA TYR A 382 24.63 8.06 7.04
C TYR A 382 26.13 8.29 7.32
N GLU A 383 26.50 8.49 8.59
CA GLU A 383 27.90 8.52 9.04
C GLU A 383 28.11 7.71 10.31
N SER A 384 29.09 6.81 10.28
CA SER A 384 29.54 6.00 11.40
C SER A 384 31.07 5.87 11.40
N GLU A 385 31.65 5.16 12.37
CA GLU A 385 33.09 4.86 12.35
C GLU A 385 33.49 3.78 11.32
N TYR A 386 32.53 3.05 10.73
CA TYR A 386 32.76 1.94 9.79
C TYR A 386 32.26 2.20 8.36
N SER A 387 31.34 3.14 8.16
CA SER A 387 30.72 3.45 6.87
C SER A 387 30.20 4.89 6.85
N ILE A 388 30.33 5.53 5.68
CA ILE A 388 29.71 6.80 5.33
C ILE A 388 28.97 6.56 4.01
N SER A 389 27.69 6.92 3.90
CA SER A 389 26.99 6.90 2.61
C SER A 389 26.08 8.11 2.39
N LEU A 390 26.01 8.55 1.13
CA LEU A 390 25.20 9.66 0.66
C LEU A 390 24.14 9.12 -0.28
N THR A 391 22.87 9.41 0.00
CA THR A 391 21.71 8.90 -0.76
C THR A 391 21.01 10.06 -1.47
N TYR A 392 20.94 10.00 -2.79
CA TYR A 392 20.22 10.96 -3.64
C TYR A 392 18.97 10.27 -4.20
N GLU A 393 17.87 10.35 -3.45
CA GLU A 393 16.55 9.85 -3.85
C GLU A 393 15.87 10.87 -4.77
N TYR A 394 15.49 10.44 -5.97
CA TYR A 394 14.65 11.19 -6.90
C TYR A 394 13.16 10.89 -6.69
N ALA A 395 12.85 9.60 -6.54
CA ALA A 395 11.52 9.06 -6.26
C ALA A 395 11.64 7.63 -5.72
N SER A 396 10.51 7.01 -5.37
CA SER A 396 10.46 5.58 -4.99
C SER A 396 11.12 4.69 -6.05
N TYR A 397 12.08 3.86 -5.65
CA TYR A 397 12.91 3.02 -6.53
C TYR A 397 13.70 3.78 -7.63
N GLN A 398 13.96 5.07 -7.43
CA GLN A 398 14.82 5.90 -8.27
C GLN A 398 15.81 6.64 -7.39
N GLU A 399 16.98 6.03 -7.14
CA GLU A 399 17.96 6.55 -6.19
C GLU A 399 19.40 6.24 -6.60
N ILE A 400 20.33 7.04 -6.10
CA ILE A 400 21.78 6.80 -6.18
C ILE A 400 22.33 6.80 -4.76
N GLU A 401 23.00 5.73 -4.35
CA GLU A 401 23.74 5.67 -3.09
C GLU A 401 25.25 5.61 -3.36
N ILE A 402 26.02 6.44 -2.64
CA ILE A 402 27.47 6.55 -2.81
C ILE A 402 28.15 6.33 -1.47
N GLY A 403 28.90 5.23 -1.35
CA GLY A 403 29.75 4.93 -0.20
C GLY A 403 31.05 5.73 -0.23
N ILE A 404 31.47 6.23 0.94
CA ILE A 404 32.79 6.85 1.15
C ILE A 404 33.55 6.04 2.20
N ASN A 405 34.76 5.62 1.85
CA ASN A 405 35.59 4.83 2.74
C ASN A 405 35.97 5.62 3.99
N PRO A 406 35.79 5.10 5.22
CA PRO A 406 36.11 5.83 6.43
C PRO A 406 37.61 6.06 6.64
N GLU A 407 38.50 5.26 6.04
CA GLU A 407 39.96 5.44 6.14
C GLU A 407 40.54 6.28 5.00
N THR A 408 40.23 5.96 3.74
CA THR A 408 40.83 6.62 2.56
C THR A 408 40.14 7.93 2.17
N LYS A 409 38.89 8.14 2.63
CA LYS A 409 38.05 9.33 2.39
C LYS A 409 37.71 9.61 0.90
N VAL A 410 37.70 8.56 0.09
CA VAL A 410 37.22 8.59 -1.30
C VAL A 410 36.11 7.56 -1.50
N VAL A 411 35.40 7.65 -2.63
CA VAL A 411 34.32 6.72 -3.02
C VAL A 411 34.81 5.27 -3.06
N ASP A 412 34.11 4.38 -2.36
CA ASP A 412 34.35 2.93 -2.36
C ASP A 412 33.11 2.06 -2.66
N SER A 413 31.91 2.66 -2.75
CA SER A 413 30.77 2.06 -3.47
C SER A 413 29.97 3.08 -4.28
N ILE A 414 29.38 2.62 -5.38
CA ILE A 414 28.40 3.37 -6.20
C ILE A 414 27.26 2.42 -6.54
N ASP A 415 26.06 2.70 -6.04
CA ASP A 415 24.82 2.03 -6.42
C ASP A 415 23.89 3.00 -7.16
N VAL A 416 23.36 2.59 -8.31
CA VAL A 416 22.42 3.37 -9.13
C VAL A 416 21.20 2.49 -9.42
N ARG A 417 20.02 2.89 -8.92
CA ARG A 417 18.74 2.20 -9.12
C ARG A 417 17.75 3.07 -9.89
N ASN A 418 17.12 2.50 -10.92
CA ASN A 418 16.02 3.11 -11.64
C ASN A 418 14.97 2.07 -12.09
N PHE A 419 13.99 1.79 -11.24
CA PHE A 419 12.86 0.90 -11.58
C PHE A 419 11.70 1.67 -12.23
N VAL A 420 12.01 2.48 -13.25
CA VAL A 420 10.98 3.15 -14.08
C VAL A 420 11.18 2.79 -15.55
N LEU A 421 10.17 2.13 -16.11
CA LEU A 421 10.09 1.84 -17.54
C LEU A 421 10.16 3.14 -18.38
N PRO A 422 10.96 3.17 -19.45
CA PRO A 422 10.90 4.22 -20.45
C PRO A 422 9.48 4.40 -21.01
N GLU A 423 9.13 5.63 -21.38
CA GLU A 423 7.79 5.95 -21.87
C GLU A 423 7.44 5.10 -23.10
N GLY A 424 6.23 4.55 -23.10
CA GLY A 424 5.72 3.70 -24.18
C GLY A 424 6.24 2.25 -24.20
N ALA A 425 7.12 1.83 -23.29
CA ALA A 425 7.75 0.50 -23.32
C ALA A 425 6.78 -0.71 -23.20
N LEU A 426 5.54 -0.51 -22.72
CA LEU A 426 4.47 -1.54 -22.70
C LEU A 426 3.34 -1.26 -23.71
N GLN A 427 3.51 -0.33 -24.65
CA GLN A 427 2.47 -0.10 -25.68
C GLN A 427 2.39 -1.29 -26.65
N ASN A 428 1.16 -1.75 -26.92
CA ASN A 428 0.84 -2.85 -27.83
C ASN A 428 1.30 -4.24 -27.34
N VAL A 429 1.42 -4.45 -26.03
CA VAL A 429 1.60 -5.78 -25.43
C VAL A 429 0.43 -6.70 -25.82
N GLU A 430 0.75 -7.91 -26.29
CA GLU A 430 -0.23 -8.90 -26.75
C GLU A 430 -0.81 -9.68 -25.54
N ILE A 431 -2.09 -9.45 -25.24
CA ILE A 431 -2.80 -10.17 -24.17
C ILE A 431 -3.22 -11.54 -24.69
N ASN A 432 -2.95 -12.60 -23.92
CA ASN A 432 -3.38 -13.94 -24.28
C ASN A 432 -4.88 -14.13 -24.00
N THR A 433 -5.65 -14.44 -25.04
CA THR A 433 -7.10 -14.72 -24.93
C THR A 433 -7.44 -16.21 -24.86
N GLU A 434 -6.44 -17.10 -25.02
CA GLU A 434 -6.67 -18.54 -24.89
C GLU A 434 -6.94 -18.91 -23.42
N VAL A 435 -8.03 -19.65 -23.18
CA VAL A 435 -8.41 -20.11 -21.84
C VAL A 435 -7.23 -20.88 -21.21
N PRO A 436 -6.70 -20.47 -20.03
CA PRO A 436 -5.58 -21.16 -19.39
C PRO A 436 -5.89 -22.61 -18.99
N ASP A 437 -4.88 -23.47 -18.97
CA ASP A 437 -5.04 -24.86 -18.51
C ASP A 437 -5.35 -24.96 -17.01
N ILE A 438 -5.04 -23.94 -16.22
CA ILE A 438 -5.45 -23.88 -14.81
C ILE A 438 -6.97 -23.64 -14.65
N VAL A 439 -7.59 -22.81 -15.51
CA VAL A 439 -9.05 -22.64 -15.59
C VAL A 439 -9.74 -23.97 -15.94
N LYS A 440 -9.19 -24.71 -16.90
CA LYS A 440 -9.73 -26.01 -17.37
C LYS A 440 -9.65 -27.13 -16.31
N GLN A 441 -8.86 -26.96 -15.25
CA GLN A 441 -8.73 -27.94 -14.17
C GLN A 441 -9.82 -27.80 -13.10
N TYR A 442 -10.48 -26.63 -13.01
CA TYR A 442 -11.55 -26.37 -12.06
C TYR A 442 -12.72 -27.35 -12.20
N LYS A 443 -13.35 -27.68 -11.07
CA LYS A 443 -14.57 -28.50 -11.01
C LYS A 443 -15.49 -27.93 -9.93
N ALA A 444 -16.69 -27.51 -10.31
CA ALA A 444 -17.70 -27.09 -9.34
C ALA A 444 -17.99 -28.22 -8.32
N PRO A 445 -18.05 -27.91 -7.01
CA PRO A 445 -18.24 -28.92 -5.97
C PRO A 445 -19.66 -29.48 -5.98
N SER A 446 -19.79 -30.78 -5.67
CA SER A 446 -21.08 -31.48 -5.69
C SER A 446 -21.96 -31.27 -4.46
N SER A 447 -21.44 -30.59 -3.43
CA SER A 447 -22.11 -30.38 -2.14
C SER A 447 -21.36 -29.34 -1.30
N LEU A 448 -22.09 -28.56 -0.51
CA LEU A 448 -21.57 -27.48 0.34
C LEU A 448 -20.61 -27.94 1.46
N GLY A 449 -20.90 -29.10 2.06
CA GLY A 449 -20.11 -29.68 3.16
C GLY A 449 -20.30 -28.99 4.52
N ASP A 450 -19.48 -29.40 5.49
CA ASP A 450 -19.43 -28.88 6.87
C ASP A 450 -18.06 -28.28 7.26
N ASP A 451 -17.11 -28.26 6.32
CA ASP A 451 -15.71 -27.81 6.49
C ASP A 451 -15.47 -26.46 5.80
N PHE A 452 -15.38 -25.40 6.60
CA PHE A 452 -15.22 -24.02 6.12
C PHE A 452 -13.88 -23.78 5.42
N THR A 453 -12.84 -24.57 5.74
CA THR A 453 -11.50 -24.45 5.11
C THR A 453 -11.47 -24.89 3.64
N LYS A 454 -12.61 -25.30 3.09
CA LYS A 454 -12.81 -25.59 1.66
C LYS A 454 -13.47 -24.44 0.89
N PHE A 455 -13.93 -23.37 1.55
CA PHE A 455 -14.47 -22.16 0.91
C PHE A 455 -15.56 -22.45 -0.15
N ILE A 456 -16.42 -23.43 0.12
CA ILE A 456 -17.55 -23.78 -0.76
C ILE A 456 -18.75 -22.90 -0.40
N VAL A 457 -19.41 -22.34 -1.41
CA VAL A 457 -20.59 -21.49 -1.26
C VAL A 457 -21.72 -21.99 -2.17
N GLU A 458 -22.96 -21.93 -1.70
CA GLU A 458 -24.14 -21.94 -2.56
C GLU A 458 -24.61 -20.50 -2.76
N PHE A 459 -24.36 -19.96 -3.96
CA PHE A 459 -24.53 -18.55 -4.31
C PHE A 459 -25.46 -18.40 -5.52
N ASP A 460 -26.59 -17.71 -5.31
CA ASP A 460 -27.77 -17.68 -6.19
C ASP A 460 -28.17 -19.07 -6.73
N GLY A 461 -28.18 -20.05 -5.83
CA GLY A 461 -28.58 -21.45 -6.09
C GLY A 461 -27.58 -22.30 -6.88
N ALA A 462 -26.34 -21.84 -7.05
CA ALA A 462 -25.25 -22.60 -7.68
C ALA A 462 -24.08 -22.81 -6.72
N LEU A 463 -23.41 -23.95 -6.80
CA LEU A 463 -22.28 -24.31 -5.93
C LEU A 463 -20.95 -23.93 -6.56
N TYR A 464 -20.12 -23.20 -5.81
CA TYR A 464 -18.75 -22.81 -6.16
C TYR A 464 -17.82 -23.19 -5.01
N GLN A 465 -16.62 -23.69 -5.31
CA GLN A 465 -15.48 -23.65 -4.42
C GLN A 465 -14.65 -22.41 -4.79
N LEU A 466 -14.43 -21.48 -3.86
CA LEU A 466 -13.57 -20.33 -4.13
C LEU A 466 -12.08 -20.68 -3.97
N PRO A 467 -11.17 -20.04 -4.74
CA PRO A 467 -11.47 -19.15 -5.85
C PRO A 467 -12.02 -19.92 -7.07
N ALA A 468 -12.94 -19.32 -7.81
CA ALA A 468 -13.67 -19.96 -8.92
C ALA A 468 -13.52 -19.17 -10.23
N PRO A 469 -13.24 -19.81 -11.38
CA PRO A 469 -13.06 -19.10 -12.65
C PRO A 469 -14.37 -18.45 -13.10
N TYR A 470 -14.30 -17.23 -13.66
CA TYR A 470 -15.49 -16.51 -14.14
C TYR A 470 -16.39 -17.37 -15.03
N SER A 471 -15.81 -18.24 -15.87
CA SER A 471 -16.59 -19.13 -16.74
C SER A 471 -17.57 -20.07 -16.00
N GLU A 472 -17.48 -20.28 -14.68
CA GLU A 472 -18.53 -20.98 -13.92
C GLU A 472 -19.67 -20.03 -13.51
N PHE A 473 -19.38 -18.78 -13.16
CA PHE A 473 -20.38 -17.75 -12.93
C PHE A 473 -21.17 -17.48 -14.23
N GLU A 474 -20.50 -17.43 -15.38
CA GLU A 474 -21.14 -17.33 -16.71
C GLU A 474 -22.11 -18.49 -16.98
N LYS A 475 -21.67 -19.75 -16.75
CA LYS A 475 -22.53 -20.96 -16.88
C LYS A 475 -23.78 -20.86 -16.00
N ASN A 476 -23.65 -20.23 -14.84
CA ASN A 476 -24.73 -19.99 -13.88
C ASN A 476 -25.50 -18.68 -14.12
N GLY A 477 -25.23 -17.97 -15.24
CA GLY A 477 -26.02 -16.86 -15.74
C GLY A 477 -25.61 -15.46 -15.30
N TRP A 478 -24.46 -15.31 -14.63
CA TRP A 478 -23.82 -14.02 -14.39
C TRP A 478 -23.18 -13.47 -15.67
N LYS A 479 -22.96 -12.15 -15.71
CA LYS A 479 -22.29 -11.46 -16.82
C LYS A 479 -21.39 -10.35 -16.31
N ILE A 480 -20.25 -10.17 -16.95
CA ILE A 480 -19.38 -9.00 -16.78
C ILE A 480 -20.11 -7.71 -17.17
N VAL A 481 -19.90 -6.65 -16.39
CA VAL A 481 -20.19 -5.27 -16.74
C VAL A 481 -18.88 -4.64 -17.21
N GLU A 482 -18.66 -4.64 -18.54
CA GLU A 482 -17.39 -4.24 -19.18
C GLU A 482 -16.92 -2.82 -18.82
N SER A 483 -17.85 -1.91 -18.49
CA SER A 483 -17.55 -0.53 -18.07
C SER A 483 -17.16 -0.38 -16.60
N GLU A 484 -17.28 -1.45 -15.81
CA GLU A 484 -17.10 -1.48 -14.35
C GLU A 484 -16.18 -2.64 -13.93
N SER A 485 -15.42 -3.20 -14.87
CA SER A 485 -14.49 -4.31 -14.69
C SER A 485 -13.17 -4.01 -15.41
N ASP A 486 -12.07 -4.58 -14.94
CA ASP A 486 -10.81 -4.55 -15.69
C ASP A 486 -10.94 -5.42 -16.95
N ALA A 487 -10.38 -4.96 -18.08
CA ALA A 487 -10.42 -5.73 -19.32
C ALA A 487 -9.44 -6.91 -19.31
N ASN A 488 -8.26 -6.70 -18.71
CA ASN A 488 -7.17 -7.66 -18.64
C ASN A 488 -6.51 -7.59 -17.26
N VAL A 489 -5.95 -8.72 -16.80
CA VAL A 489 -5.18 -8.82 -15.56
C VAL A 489 -3.79 -9.36 -15.90
N VAL A 490 -2.74 -8.76 -15.35
CA VAL A 490 -1.35 -9.20 -15.60
C VAL A 490 -1.09 -10.56 -14.91
N ALA A 491 0.00 -11.25 -15.26
CA ALA A 491 0.32 -12.53 -14.64
C ALA A 491 0.50 -12.41 -13.12
N LYS A 492 -0.03 -13.38 -12.36
CA LYS A 492 0.11 -13.46 -10.89
C LYS A 492 -0.41 -12.27 -10.09
N ASP A 493 -1.27 -11.45 -10.68
CA ASP A 493 -1.83 -10.26 -10.04
C ASP A 493 -3.36 -10.34 -9.89
N SER A 494 -3.91 -9.46 -9.06
CA SER A 494 -5.33 -9.24 -8.87
C SER A 494 -5.90 -8.23 -9.87
N GLY A 495 -7.21 -8.30 -10.10
CA GLY A 495 -7.99 -7.29 -10.82
C GLY A 495 -9.43 -7.28 -10.32
N TRP A 496 -10.27 -6.44 -10.89
CA TRP A 496 -11.67 -6.26 -10.48
C TRP A 496 -12.64 -6.72 -11.56
N ILE A 497 -13.68 -7.43 -11.12
CA ILE A 497 -14.82 -7.82 -11.95
C ILE A 497 -16.10 -7.28 -11.33
N THR A 498 -17.00 -6.74 -12.15
CA THR A 498 -18.37 -6.44 -11.74
C THR A 498 -19.32 -7.37 -12.47
N LEU A 499 -20.07 -8.17 -11.70
CA LEU A 499 -20.94 -9.22 -12.20
C LEU A 499 -22.41 -8.91 -11.96
N ILE A 500 -23.22 -8.96 -13.01
CA ILE A 500 -24.67 -8.69 -12.96
C ILE A 500 -25.51 -9.91 -13.35
N LYS A 501 -26.59 -10.15 -12.60
CA LYS A 501 -27.63 -11.16 -12.88
C LYS A 501 -28.95 -10.69 -12.27
N ASN A 502 -30.07 -10.82 -13.01
CA ASN A 502 -31.42 -10.47 -12.52
C ASN A 502 -31.59 -9.05 -11.93
N ASN A 503 -30.77 -8.07 -12.34
CA ASN A 503 -30.70 -6.73 -11.74
C ASN A 503 -30.23 -6.72 -10.26
N GLN A 504 -29.42 -7.71 -9.88
CA GLN A 504 -28.49 -7.66 -8.77
C GLN A 504 -27.08 -7.66 -9.36
N SER A 505 -26.20 -6.84 -8.79
CA SER A 505 -24.81 -6.69 -9.22
C SER A 505 -23.90 -6.70 -7.99
N PHE A 506 -22.73 -7.30 -8.14
CA PHE A 506 -21.65 -7.19 -7.15
C PHE A 506 -20.32 -6.94 -7.85
N ARG A 507 -19.44 -6.23 -7.17
CA ARG A 507 -18.02 -6.14 -7.51
C ARG A 507 -17.28 -7.20 -6.70
N ALA A 508 -16.25 -7.80 -7.29
CA ALA A 508 -15.36 -8.74 -6.62
C ALA A 508 -13.94 -8.63 -7.16
N MET A 509 -12.98 -8.98 -6.33
CA MET A 509 -11.63 -9.35 -6.76
C MET A 509 -11.66 -10.59 -7.66
N VAL A 510 -10.83 -10.53 -8.70
CA VAL A 510 -10.33 -11.70 -9.43
C VAL A 510 -8.81 -11.79 -9.31
N TYR A 511 -8.27 -12.98 -9.51
CA TYR A 511 -6.83 -13.21 -9.55
C TYR A 511 -6.43 -14.03 -10.79
N ASN A 512 -5.32 -13.67 -11.41
CA ASN A 512 -4.77 -14.35 -12.58
C ASN A 512 -3.71 -15.39 -12.18
N TYR A 513 -4.13 -16.63 -12.04
CA TYR A 513 -3.23 -17.76 -11.78
C TYR A 513 -2.31 -18.14 -12.96
N ALA A 514 -2.48 -17.58 -14.16
CA ALA A 514 -1.61 -17.88 -15.30
C ALA A 514 -0.24 -17.21 -15.19
N ASP A 515 0.71 -17.71 -15.98
CA ASP A 515 2.07 -17.16 -16.09
C ASP A 515 2.16 -16.03 -17.13
N TYR A 516 1.02 -15.58 -17.67
CA TYR A 516 0.90 -14.54 -18.69
C TYR A 516 -0.33 -13.65 -18.45
N ALA A 517 -0.31 -12.43 -18.96
CA ALA A 517 -1.48 -11.56 -18.93
C ALA A 517 -2.64 -12.13 -19.77
N THR A 518 -3.86 -12.04 -19.23
CA THR A 518 -5.07 -12.57 -19.86
C THR A 518 -6.25 -11.64 -19.66
N THR A 519 -7.31 -11.81 -20.46
CA THR A 519 -8.60 -11.12 -20.24
C THR A 519 -9.29 -11.61 -18.96
N VAL A 520 -10.17 -10.78 -18.40
CA VAL A 520 -10.81 -11.02 -17.10
C VAL A 520 -11.68 -12.29 -17.07
N GLU A 521 -12.21 -12.76 -18.20
CA GLU A 521 -13.01 -13.99 -18.31
C GLU A 521 -12.24 -15.26 -17.95
N ASN A 522 -10.92 -15.22 -18.07
CA ASN A 522 -9.99 -16.30 -17.77
C ASN A 522 -9.44 -16.23 -16.33
N CYS A 523 -9.80 -15.21 -15.56
CA CYS A 523 -9.38 -15.04 -14.17
C CYS A 523 -10.33 -15.76 -13.20
N PHE A 524 -9.88 -15.91 -11.95
CA PHE A 524 -10.65 -16.56 -10.88
C PHE A 524 -11.19 -15.53 -9.91
N VAL A 525 -12.50 -15.49 -9.72
CA VAL A 525 -13.16 -14.74 -8.66
C VAL A 525 -12.71 -15.31 -7.32
N THR A 526 -12.11 -14.47 -6.47
CA THR A 526 -11.56 -14.88 -5.17
C THR A 526 -12.55 -14.71 -4.02
N GLU A 527 -13.53 -13.83 -4.19
CA GLU A 527 -14.49 -13.46 -3.14
C GLU A 527 -15.95 -13.45 -3.64
N VAL A 528 -16.90 -13.79 -2.76
CA VAL A 528 -18.31 -13.42 -2.93
C VAL A 528 -18.89 -12.94 -1.60
N GLU A 529 -19.73 -11.93 -1.67
CA GLU A 529 -20.57 -11.46 -0.57
C GLU A 529 -22.05 -11.55 -0.94
N ALA A 530 -22.93 -11.52 0.06
CA ALA A 530 -24.34 -11.18 -0.10
C ALA A 530 -24.86 -10.54 1.18
N ASP A 531 -25.75 -9.56 1.04
CA ASP A 531 -26.33 -8.83 2.17
C ASP A 531 -27.80 -8.43 1.94
N VAL A 532 -28.48 -8.00 2.99
CA VAL A 532 -29.91 -7.64 2.93
C VAL A 532 -30.20 -6.26 2.34
N ASN A 533 -29.21 -5.37 2.25
CA ASN A 533 -29.38 -3.97 1.85
C ASN A 533 -28.97 -3.73 0.39
N TYR A 534 -27.82 -4.23 -0.05
CA TYR A 534 -27.24 -3.94 -1.36
C TYR A 534 -27.34 -5.14 -2.31
N MET A 535 -26.80 -6.30 -1.91
CA MET A 535 -26.73 -7.50 -2.75
C MET A 535 -27.59 -8.66 -2.21
N ASN A 536 -28.90 -8.53 -2.38
CA ASN A 536 -29.92 -9.44 -1.83
C ASN A 536 -30.11 -10.70 -2.71
N VAL A 537 -29.05 -11.51 -2.78
CA VAL A 537 -29.07 -12.84 -3.40
C VAL A 537 -28.98 -13.95 -2.35
N PRO A 538 -29.50 -15.16 -2.60
CA PRO A 538 -29.32 -16.29 -1.70
C PRO A 538 -27.84 -16.71 -1.62
N LEU A 539 -27.24 -16.59 -0.44
CA LEU A 539 -25.92 -17.12 -0.11
C LEU A 539 -26.04 -18.08 1.08
N THR A 540 -25.49 -19.29 0.95
CA THR A 540 -25.38 -20.28 2.02
C THR A 540 -23.96 -20.86 2.09
N VAL A 541 -23.41 -20.95 3.30
CA VAL A 541 -22.09 -21.54 3.61
C VAL A 541 -22.24 -22.80 4.47
N GLN A 542 -21.12 -23.44 4.84
CA GLN A 542 -21.08 -24.74 5.51
C GLN A 542 -22.01 -24.87 6.71
N LYS A 543 -22.45 -26.09 6.96
CA LYS A 543 -23.45 -26.43 7.98
C LYS A 543 -24.83 -25.77 7.77
N GLY A 544 -25.06 -25.15 6.61
CA GLY A 544 -26.34 -24.55 6.20
C GLY A 544 -26.58 -23.14 6.75
N ILE A 545 -25.52 -22.39 7.06
CA ILE A 545 -25.61 -21.00 7.52
C ILE A 545 -25.96 -20.11 6.31
N THR A 546 -26.97 -19.25 6.46
CA THR A 546 -27.51 -18.42 5.37
C THR A 546 -28.05 -17.08 5.89
N ILE A 547 -28.17 -16.09 4.99
CA ILE A 547 -28.79 -14.79 5.27
C ILE A 547 -30.17 -14.97 5.91
N GLY A 548 -30.45 -14.19 6.96
CA GLY A 548 -31.69 -14.25 7.74
C GLY A 548 -31.76 -15.33 8.82
N MET A 549 -30.76 -16.22 8.94
CA MET A 549 -30.64 -17.17 10.06
C MET A 549 -30.56 -16.43 11.40
N SER A 550 -31.17 -16.96 12.47
CA SER A 550 -31.09 -16.33 13.80
C SER A 550 -29.71 -16.52 14.44
N LYS A 551 -29.23 -15.56 15.24
CA LYS A 551 -27.97 -15.65 16.00
C LYS A 551 -27.85 -16.99 16.77
N LYS A 552 -28.94 -17.42 17.40
CA LYS A 552 -28.99 -18.67 18.16
C LYS A 552 -28.83 -19.93 17.29
N ASP A 553 -29.34 -19.90 16.05
CA ASP A 553 -29.18 -21.02 15.12
C ASP A 553 -27.80 -21.01 14.46
N LEU A 554 -27.21 -19.82 14.23
CA LEU A 554 -25.82 -19.63 13.83
C LEU A 554 -24.85 -20.19 14.88
N GLU A 555 -24.93 -19.75 16.14
CA GLU A 555 -24.08 -20.23 17.25
C GLU A 555 -24.17 -21.75 17.43
N LYS A 556 -25.33 -22.33 17.16
CA LYS A 556 -25.56 -23.77 17.17
C LYS A 556 -24.92 -24.48 15.98
N ALA A 557 -24.90 -23.88 14.79
CA ALA A 557 -24.21 -24.41 13.61
C ALA A 557 -22.68 -24.32 13.79
N LEU A 558 -22.17 -23.16 14.24
CA LEU A 558 -20.76 -22.93 14.56
C LEU A 558 -20.23 -23.77 15.74
N SER A 559 -21.08 -24.55 16.42
CA SER A 559 -20.64 -25.50 17.43
C SER A 559 -19.55 -26.45 16.90
N GLY A 560 -18.37 -26.42 17.51
CA GLY A 560 -17.20 -27.18 17.09
C GLY A 560 -16.41 -26.60 15.91
N THR A 561 -16.76 -25.42 15.40
CA THR A 561 -15.90 -24.60 14.53
C THR A 561 -15.03 -23.70 15.41
N THR A 562 -13.77 -23.47 15.03
CA THR A 562 -12.95 -22.36 15.56
C THR A 562 -13.26 -21.11 14.77
N PHE A 563 -13.56 -20.02 15.44
CA PHE A 563 -13.86 -18.72 14.86
C PHE A 563 -13.48 -17.61 15.83
N GLU A 564 -13.23 -16.42 15.31
CA GLU A 564 -13.11 -15.19 16.09
C GLU A 564 -14.44 -14.43 16.07
N THR A 565 -14.59 -13.43 16.93
CA THR A 565 -15.85 -12.71 17.07
C THR A 565 -15.61 -11.26 17.45
N TYR A 566 -16.17 -10.34 16.67
CA TYR A 566 -16.19 -8.91 16.94
C TYR A 566 -17.61 -8.45 17.25
N ASP A 567 -17.78 -7.57 18.24
CA ASP A 567 -19.07 -7.21 18.85
C ASP A 567 -19.40 -5.70 18.67
N GLY A 568 -19.41 -5.24 17.42
CA GLY A 568 -19.61 -3.84 16.99
C GLY A 568 -21.00 -3.21 17.27
N SER A 569 -21.27 -2.02 16.75
CA SER A 569 -22.40 -1.16 17.19
C SER A 569 -23.76 -1.75 16.82
N SER A 570 -23.90 -1.98 15.51
CA SER A 570 -25.09 -2.43 14.83
C SER A 570 -25.04 -3.93 14.52
N TYR A 571 -23.88 -4.57 14.71
CA TYR A 571 -23.64 -5.95 14.32
C TYR A 571 -22.68 -6.73 15.24
N ILE A 572 -22.57 -8.03 14.99
CA ILE A 572 -21.60 -8.96 15.57
C ILE A 572 -21.09 -9.82 14.42
N SER A 573 -19.79 -9.81 14.11
CA SER A 573 -19.22 -10.70 13.10
C SER A 573 -18.61 -11.95 13.71
N TYR A 574 -18.68 -13.05 12.96
CA TYR A 574 -18.09 -14.35 13.28
C TYR A 574 -17.15 -14.71 12.13
N SER A 575 -15.85 -14.64 12.38
CA SER A 575 -14.83 -14.72 11.33
C SER A 575 -14.11 -16.08 11.42
N ILE A 576 -14.22 -16.88 10.37
CA ILE A 576 -13.65 -18.24 10.30
C ILE A 576 -12.44 -18.17 9.37
N ALA A 577 -11.25 -17.99 9.95
CA ALA A 577 -10.00 -17.92 9.23
C ALA A 577 -9.63 -19.23 8.51
N GLY A 578 -8.87 -19.10 7.43
CA GLY A 578 -8.34 -20.19 6.63
C GLY A 578 -7.19 -20.93 7.31
N PRO A 579 -6.74 -22.04 6.72
CA PRO A 579 -5.60 -22.80 7.23
C PRO A 579 -4.24 -22.15 6.93
N ASP A 580 -4.20 -21.20 5.99
CA ASP A 580 -2.99 -20.64 5.40
C ASP A 580 -2.90 -19.10 5.54
N SER A 581 -4.02 -18.40 5.74
CA SER A 581 -4.12 -16.95 5.90
C SER A 581 -5.39 -16.59 6.68
N ILE A 582 -5.37 -15.49 7.44
CA ILE A 582 -6.56 -14.91 8.07
C ILE A 582 -7.44 -14.12 7.08
N LEU A 583 -6.88 -13.72 5.94
CA LEU A 583 -7.60 -13.01 4.87
C LEU A 583 -8.42 -13.98 4.00
N ASP A 584 -7.98 -15.24 3.88
CA ASP A 584 -8.75 -16.33 3.29
C ASP A 584 -9.80 -16.79 4.32
N CYS A 585 -10.96 -16.11 4.42
CA CYS A 585 -11.93 -16.36 5.50
C CYS A 585 -13.39 -16.53 5.04
N VAL A 586 -14.22 -17.02 5.96
CA VAL A 586 -15.69 -16.93 5.90
C VAL A 586 -16.13 -16.01 7.03
N GLU A 587 -16.64 -14.82 6.73
CA GLU A 587 -17.23 -13.90 7.72
C GLU A 587 -18.76 -13.93 7.67
N ILE A 588 -19.39 -14.01 8.85
CA ILE A 588 -20.85 -14.07 9.00
C ILE A 588 -21.28 -12.98 9.99
N LEU A 589 -22.04 -11.99 9.52
CA LEU A 589 -22.40 -10.81 10.30
C LEU A 589 -23.87 -10.88 10.76
N ILE A 590 -24.09 -10.85 12.08
CA ILE A 590 -25.39 -10.73 12.74
C ILE A 590 -25.73 -9.25 12.96
N ASN A 591 -26.89 -8.76 12.53
CA ASN A 591 -27.39 -7.44 12.93
C ASN A 591 -27.98 -7.53 14.35
N LYS A 592 -27.56 -6.61 15.24
CA LYS A 592 -27.88 -6.62 16.68
C LYS A 592 -29.35 -6.37 17.00
N GLU A 593 -30.04 -5.54 16.21
CA GLU A 593 -31.46 -5.24 16.44
C GLU A 593 -32.34 -6.45 16.12
N THR A 594 -32.15 -7.03 14.93
CA THR A 594 -32.95 -8.16 14.43
C THR A 594 -32.50 -9.52 14.97
N ASN A 595 -31.27 -9.61 15.50
CA ASN A 595 -30.59 -10.85 15.91
C ASN A 595 -30.55 -11.91 14.80
N LYS A 596 -30.27 -11.47 13.57
CA LYS A 596 -30.17 -12.33 12.37
C LYS A 596 -28.91 -12.04 11.55
N VAL A 597 -28.45 -13.05 10.82
CA VAL A 597 -27.43 -12.90 9.77
C VAL A 597 -27.96 -11.91 8.73
N TYR A 598 -27.20 -10.86 8.43
CA TYR A 598 -27.57 -9.83 7.45
C TYR A 598 -26.56 -9.69 6.31
N LYS A 599 -25.28 -10.05 6.55
CA LYS A 599 -24.24 -10.23 5.53
C LYS A 599 -23.54 -11.57 5.75
N ILE A 600 -23.15 -12.24 4.66
CA ILE A 600 -22.11 -13.28 4.66
C ILE A 600 -21.10 -12.91 3.57
N GLU A 601 -19.83 -13.11 3.85
CA GLU A 601 -18.71 -12.91 2.93
C GLU A 601 -17.81 -14.15 2.96
N VAL A 602 -17.26 -14.53 1.81
CA VAL A 602 -16.27 -15.60 1.68
C VAL A 602 -15.19 -15.15 0.73
N SER A 603 -13.95 -15.10 1.19
CA SER A 603 -12.75 -14.79 0.39
C SER A 603 -11.75 -15.93 0.48
N ASN A 604 -11.08 -16.22 -0.64
CA ASN A 604 -9.99 -17.19 -0.72
C ASN A 604 -9.11 -16.91 -1.95
N ARG A 605 -7.87 -16.44 -1.74
CA ARG A 605 -6.83 -16.24 -2.76
C ARG A 605 -5.56 -17.05 -2.40
N PRO A 606 -5.64 -18.39 -2.41
CA PRO A 606 -4.53 -19.25 -2.03
C PRO A 606 -3.39 -19.17 -3.04
N ALA A 607 -2.16 -19.45 -2.59
CA ALA A 607 -0.99 -19.56 -3.47
C ALA A 607 -1.21 -20.57 -4.61
N SER A 608 -0.54 -20.37 -5.75
CA SER A 608 -0.73 -21.17 -6.97
C SER A 608 -0.58 -22.68 -6.75
N ASP A 609 0.29 -23.12 -5.84
CA ASP A 609 0.47 -24.55 -5.55
C ASP A 609 -0.64 -25.13 -4.68
N LYS A 610 -1.36 -24.30 -3.89
CA LYS A 610 -2.44 -24.70 -2.96
C LYS A 610 -3.81 -24.74 -3.62
N LEU A 611 -3.94 -24.16 -4.81
CA LEU A 611 -5.18 -24.15 -5.60
C LEU A 611 -5.74 -25.58 -5.80
N PHE A 612 -7.04 -25.76 -5.54
CA PHE A 612 -7.79 -27.03 -5.59
C PHE A 612 -7.43 -28.12 -4.55
N LYS A 613 -6.71 -27.81 -3.45
CA LYS A 613 -6.42 -28.77 -2.36
C LYS A 613 -7.57 -28.90 -1.34
#